data_AF-A0A353ZI99-F1
#
_entry.id   AF-A0A353ZI99-F1
#
_cell.length_a   1.000
_cell.length_b   1.000
_cell.length_c   1.000
_cell.angle_alpha   90.00
_cell.angle_beta   90.00
_cell.angle_gamma   90.00
#
_symmetry.space_group_name_H-M   'P 1'
#
loop_
_entity.id
_entity.type
_entity.pdbx_description
1 polymer ?
#
loop_
_entity_poly.entity_id
_entity_poly.type
_entity_poly.pdbx_seq_one_letter_code
_entity_poly.pdbx_strand_id
1 'polypeptide(L)'
;MAQIVYDGVSTMPATDKPMVLAVSNNYSAVAAQCAAGVVGSLKGAIDRVRSANVTLFGSRRDDHLKAWGTGLAQKLADLDKAGKLATSDDWRCLLEEIALGLRTWGAN
;
A
#
# COMPACT_ATOMS: atom_id res chain seq x y z
N MET A 1 2.10 4.84 -14.66
CA MET A 1 2.42 3.77 -13.68
C MET A 1 1.20 3.19 -12.94
N ALA A 2 -0.05 3.52 -13.33
CA ALA A 2 -1.28 3.00 -12.71
C ALA A 2 -1.51 1.47 -12.81
N GLN A 3 -0.82 0.79 -13.72
CA GLN A 3 -0.96 -0.65 -13.96
C GLN A 3 -0.44 -1.49 -12.78
N ILE A 4 0.45 -0.92 -11.97
CA ILE A 4 1.14 -1.64 -10.89
C ILE A 4 0.23 -1.92 -9.69
N VAL A 5 -0.61 -0.95 -9.33
CA VAL A 5 -1.57 -1.06 -8.23
C VAL A 5 -2.71 -2.00 -8.63
N TYR A 6 -3.06 -2.05 -9.91
CA TYR A 6 -4.13 -2.90 -10.41
C TYR A 6 -3.80 -4.40 -10.33
N ASP A 7 -2.55 -4.81 -10.59
CA ASP A 7 -2.19 -6.25 -10.51
C ASP A 7 -2.29 -6.83 -9.09
N GLY A 8 -2.02 -6.02 -8.05
CA GLY A 8 -2.14 -6.46 -6.64
C GLY A 8 -3.55 -6.34 -6.07
N VAL A 9 -4.35 -5.39 -6.57
CA VAL A 9 -5.71 -5.09 -6.07
C VAL A 9 -6.80 -5.82 -6.84
N SER A 10 -6.58 -6.14 -8.12
CA SER A 10 -7.59 -6.75 -9.01
C SER A 10 -8.02 -8.17 -8.64
N THR A 11 -7.39 -8.79 -7.64
CA THR A 11 -7.79 -10.11 -7.12
C THR A 11 -8.75 -10.03 -5.93
N MET A 12 -9.03 -8.83 -5.41
CA MET A 12 -9.97 -8.66 -4.31
C MET A 12 -11.42 -8.81 -4.81
N PRO A 13 -12.27 -9.60 -4.13
CA PRO A 13 -13.66 -9.73 -4.53
C PRO A 13 -14.39 -8.39 -4.39
N ALA A 14 -15.35 -8.12 -5.29
CA ALA A 14 -16.10 -6.86 -5.31
C ALA A 14 -16.82 -6.54 -3.99
N THR A 15 -17.10 -7.56 -3.18
CA THR A 15 -17.64 -7.41 -1.81
C THR A 15 -16.73 -6.62 -0.87
N ASP A 16 -15.43 -6.53 -1.19
CA ASP A 16 -14.42 -5.90 -0.35
C ASP A 16 -14.16 -4.43 -0.78
N LYS A 17 -14.86 -3.91 -1.80
CA LYS A 17 -14.81 -2.48 -2.22
C LYS A 17 -14.93 -1.47 -1.06
N PRO A 18 -15.85 -1.64 -0.09
CA PRO A 18 -15.93 -0.74 1.06
C PRO A 18 -14.65 -0.73 1.92
N MET A 19 -13.97 -1.87 2.02
CA MET A 19 -12.72 -2.00 2.78
C MET A 19 -11.53 -1.40 2.03
N VAL A 20 -11.54 -1.43 0.70
CA VAL A 20 -10.46 -0.86 -0.12
C VAL A 20 -10.32 0.65 0.05
N LEU A 21 -11.43 1.37 0.27
CA LEU A 21 -11.37 2.78 0.63
C LEU A 21 -10.66 3.00 1.98
N ALA A 22 -10.95 2.18 2.98
CA ALA A 22 -10.28 2.26 4.28
C ALA A 22 -8.79 1.92 4.17
N VAL A 23 -8.43 0.92 3.36
CA VAL A 23 -7.03 0.58 3.08
C VAL A 23 -6.32 1.75 2.38
N SER A 24 -6.95 2.36 1.37
CA SER A 24 -6.39 3.55 0.70
C SER A 24 -6.09 4.69 1.68
N ASN A 25 -7.00 4.95 2.62
CA ASN A 25 -6.82 5.97 3.63
C ASN A 25 -5.64 5.65 4.55
N ASN A 26 -5.42 4.38 4.90
CA ASN A 26 -4.25 3.97 5.66
C ASN A 26 -2.94 4.23 4.90
N TYR A 27 -2.88 3.95 3.60
CA TYR A 27 -1.72 4.29 2.77
C TYR A 27 -1.46 5.81 2.75
N SER A 28 -2.51 6.62 2.60
CA SER A 28 -2.40 8.09 2.63
C SER A 28 -1.91 8.59 4.00
N ALA A 29 -2.41 7.99 5.09
CA ALA A 29 -2.01 8.35 6.44
C ALA A 29 -0.55 8.00 6.74
N VAL A 30 -0.04 6.88 6.22
CA VAL A 30 1.38 6.54 6.37
C VAL A 30 2.26 7.40 5.46
N ALA A 31 1.81 7.76 4.26
CA ALA A 31 2.51 8.70 3.40
C ALA A 31 2.73 10.05 4.09
N ALA A 32 1.70 10.59 4.76
CA ALA A 32 1.81 11.81 5.56
C ALA A 32 2.83 11.68 6.70
N GLN A 33 2.98 10.49 7.29
CA GLN A 33 3.96 10.22 8.34
C GLN A 33 5.40 10.11 7.80
N CYS A 34 5.58 9.59 6.58
CA CYS A 34 6.86 9.68 5.86
C CYS A 34 7.23 11.14 5.58
N ALA A 35 6.27 11.95 5.11
CA ALA A 35 6.46 13.37 4.84
C ALA A 35 6.87 14.16 6.09
N ALA A 36 6.25 13.84 7.24
CA ALA A 36 6.53 14.46 8.53
C ALA A 36 7.84 13.95 9.17
N GLY A 37 8.57 13.03 8.54
CA GLY A 37 9.80 12.44 9.09
C GLY A 37 9.59 11.49 10.27
N VAL A 38 8.33 11.13 10.57
CA VAL A 38 7.98 10.17 11.64
C VAL A 38 8.43 8.75 11.29
N VAL A 39 8.41 8.42 10.00
CA VAL A 39 8.86 7.14 9.47
C VAL A 39 10.25 7.31 8.84
N GLY A 40 11.26 6.76 9.51
CA GLY A 40 12.66 6.89 9.10
C GLY A 40 13.18 5.81 8.14
N SER A 41 12.33 4.88 7.69
CA SER A 41 12.74 3.84 6.73
C SER A 41 11.56 3.31 5.91
N LEU A 42 11.85 2.84 4.68
CA LEU A 42 10.89 2.13 3.84
C LEU A 42 10.27 0.92 4.57
N LYS A 43 11.08 0.14 5.29
CA LYS A 43 10.59 -0.98 6.10
C LYS A 43 9.60 -0.51 7.16
N GLY A 44 9.90 0.58 7.85
CA GLY A 44 9.00 1.18 8.83
C GLY A 44 7.68 1.61 8.20
N ALA A 45 7.71 2.17 6.99
CA ALA A 45 6.50 2.56 6.25
C ALA A 45 5.62 1.34 5.95
N ILE A 46 6.21 0.27 5.42
CA ILE A 46 5.52 -0.98 5.07
C ILE A 46 4.91 -1.64 6.32
N ASP A 47 5.68 -1.72 7.42
CA ASP A 47 5.20 -2.33 8.66
C ASP A 47 4.01 -1.54 9.26
N ARG A 48 4.01 -0.22 9.09
CA ARG A 48 2.95 0.65 9.59
C ARG A 48 1.67 0.54 8.79
N VAL A 49 1.79 0.49 7.45
CA VAL A 49 0.67 0.17 6.56
C VAL A 49 0.10 -1.21 6.90
N ARG A 50 0.97 -2.21 7.09
CA ARG A 50 0.57 -3.56 7.46
C ARG A 50 -0.22 -3.53 8.77
N SER A 51 0.31 -2.88 9.81
CA SER A 51 -0.36 -2.77 11.10
C SER A 51 -1.73 -2.08 11.01
N ALA A 52 -1.84 -1.00 10.23
CA ALA A 52 -3.10 -0.29 10.01
C ALA A 52 -4.15 -1.13 9.26
N ASN A 53 -3.70 -2.01 8.35
CA ASN A 53 -4.60 -2.88 7.58
C ASN A 53 -4.96 -4.17 8.33
N VAL A 54 -4.13 -4.64 9.26
CA VAL A 54 -4.41 -5.87 10.04
C VAL A 54 -5.72 -5.78 10.81
N THR A 55 -6.06 -4.61 11.36
CA THR A 55 -7.31 -4.38 12.10
C THR A 55 -8.54 -4.36 11.20
N LEU A 56 -8.39 -3.99 9.93
CA LEU A 56 -9.49 -3.95 8.96
C LEU A 56 -9.94 -5.35 8.55
N PHE A 57 -9.01 -6.28 8.34
CA PHE A 57 -9.34 -7.59 7.76
C PHE A 57 -9.66 -8.69 8.78
N GLY A 58 -9.43 -8.47 10.07
CA GLY A 58 -9.82 -9.42 11.13
C GLY A 58 -9.34 -10.84 10.84
N SER A 59 -10.27 -11.80 10.72
CA SER A 59 -9.96 -13.20 10.38
C SER A 59 -9.47 -13.42 8.95
N ARG A 60 -9.73 -12.49 8.01
CA ARG A 60 -9.27 -12.54 6.61
C ARG A 60 -7.88 -11.92 6.41
N ARG A 61 -7.20 -11.57 7.50
CA ARG A 61 -5.88 -10.93 7.51
C ARG A 61 -4.87 -11.67 6.64
N ASP A 62 -4.73 -12.98 6.83
CA ASP A 62 -3.64 -13.73 6.19
C ASP A 62 -3.84 -13.88 4.68
N ASP A 63 -5.09 -14.02 4.22
CA ASP A 63 -5.43 -14.03 2.80
C ASP A 63 -5.17 -12.66 2.16
N HIS A 64 -5.52 -11.60 2.88
CA HIS A 64 -5.29 -10.24 2.42
C HIS A 64 -3.81 -9.88 2.38
N LEU A 65 -3.04 -10.26 3.40
CA LEU A 65 -1.59 -10.07 3.45
C LEU A 65 -0.86 -10.90 2.39
N LYS A 66 -1.38 -12.08 2.02
CA LYS A 66 -0.84 -12.89 0.91
C LYS A 66 -1.13 -12.26 -0.46
N ALA A 67 -2.38 -11.86 -0.70
CA ALA A 67 -2.80 -11.21 -1.95
C ALA A 67 -2.01 -9.92 -2.21
N TRP A 68 -1.75 -9.16 -1.15
CA TRP A 68 -0.93 -7.95 -1.22
C TRP A 68 0.57 -8.22 -1.09
N GLY A 69 0.96 -9.38 -0.61
CA GLY A 69 2.32 -9.67 -0.16
C GLY A 69 3.28 -10.02 -1.27
N THR A 70 2.84 -10.62 -2.38
CA THR A 70 3.77 -11.12 -3.41
C THR A 70 4.02 -10.11 -4.53
N GLY A 71 2.96 -9.57 -5.15
CA GLY A 71 3.11 -8.61 -6.26
C GLY A 71 3.66 -7.26 -5.84
N LEU A 72 3.20 -6.73 -4.69
CA LEU A 72 3.70 -5.46 -4.15
C LEU A 72 5.14 -5.59 -3.66
N ALA A 73 5.48 -6.67 -2.92
CA ALA A 73 6.83 -6.85 -2.41
C ALA A 73 7.87 -7.00 -3.53
N GLN A 74 7.53 -7.70 -4.62
CA GLN A 74 8.43 -7.82 -5.78
C GLN A 74 8.72 -6.46 -6.40
N LYS A 75 7.70 -5.63 -6.62
CA LYS A 75 7.88 -4.29 -7.18
C LYS A 75 8.58 -3.32 -6.23
N LEU A 76 8.32 -3.41 -4.93
CA LEU A 76 9.07 -2.66 -3.93
C LEU A 76 10.56 -3.01 -4.00
N ALA A 77 10.89 -4.30 -4.15
CA ALA A 77 12.27 -4.75 -4.33
C ALA A 77 12.88 -4.25 -5.65
N ASP A 78 12.11 -4.19 -6.73
CA ASP A 78 12.59 -3.68 -8.03
C ASP A 78 12.82 -2.16 -7.99
N LEU A 79 11.94 -1.40 -7.33
CA LEU A 79 12.08 0.04 -7.13
C LEU A 79 13.25 0.39 -6.20
N ASP A 80 13.46 -0.40 -5.15
CA ASP A 80 14.60 -0.28 -4.25
C ASP A 80 15.92 -0.52 -4.98
N LYS A 81 16.01 -1.62 -5.76
CA LYS A 81 17.17 -1.90 -6.62
C LYS A 81 17.44 -0.81 -7.66
N ALA A 82 16.39 -0.15 -8.15
CA ALA A 82 16.50 0.95 -9.09
C ALA A 82 16.88 2.29 -8.43
N GLY A 83 17.08 2.33 -7.10
CA GLY A 83 17.40 3.55 -6.36
C GLY A 83 16.25 4.54 -6.25
N LYS A 84 15.01 4.11 -6.54
CA LYS A 84 13.81 4.95 -6.56
C LYS A 84 13.09 5.02 -5.21
N LEU A 85 13.68 4.44 -4.16
CA LEU A 85 13.15 4.42 -2.80
C LEU A 85 14.24 4.86 -1.80
N ALA A 86 15.11 5.79 -2.19
CA ALA A 86 16.24 6.20 -1.37
C ALA A 86 15.86 7.22 -0.28
N THR A 87 14.79 7.99 -0.50
CA THR A 87 14.40 9.09 0.37
C THR A 87 13.00 8.91 0.95
N SER A 88 12.70 9.63 2.03
CA SER A 88 11.36 9.66 2.61
C SER A 88 10.31 10.21 1.64
N ASP A 89 10.69 11.10 0.73
CA ASP A 89 9.80 11.64 -0.29
C ASP A 89 9.45 10.61 -1.37
N ASP A 90 10.40 9.73 -1.73
CA ASP A 90 10.15 8.61 -2.63
C ASP A 90 9.12 7.64 -2.04
N TRP A 91 9.26 7.32 -0.75
CA TRP A 91 8.32 6.45 -0.05
C TRP A 91 6.94 7.09 0.04
N ARG A 92 6.88 8.40 0.31
CA ARG A 92 5.63 9.17 0.32
C ARG A 92 4.93 9.09 -1.03
N CYS A 93 5.64 9.41 -2.12
CA CYS A 93 5.09 9.38 -3.48
C CYS A 93 4.53 7.99 -3.82
N LEU A 94 5.31 6.94 -3.56
CA LEU A 94 4.89 5.56 -3.78
C LEU A 94 3.60 5.21 -3.02
N LEU A 95 3.52 5.56 -1.73
CA LEU A 95 2.35 5.26 -0.90
C LEU A 95 1.10 6.05 -1.35
N GLU A 96 1.27 7.30 -1.79
CA GLU A 96 0.20 8.11 -2.37
C GLU A 96 -0.31 7.54 -3.70
N GLU A 97 0.59 7.08 -4.57
CA GLU A 97 0.21 6.42 -5.82
C GLU A 97 -0.59 5.14 -5.57
N ILE A 98 -0.17 4.34 -4.58
CA ILE A 98 -0.92 3.14 -4.16
C ILE A 98 -2.30 3.55 -3.63
N ALA A 99 -2.37 4.55 -2.76
CA ALA A 99 -3.63 5.06 -2.23
C ALA A 99 -4.58 5.50 -3.35
N LEU A 100 -4.06 6.22 -4.36
CA LEU A 100 -4.85 6.69 -5.50
C LEU A 100 -5.39 5.52 -6.33
N GLY A 101 -4.55 4.53 -6.66
CA GLY A 101 -4.98 3.37 -7.42
C GLY A 101 -6.08 2.56 -6.71
N LEU A 102 -6.00 2.45 -5.38
CA LEU A 102 -7.02 1.83 -4.55
C LEU A 102 -8.35 2.60 -4.56
N ARG A 103 -8.32 3.94 -4.47
CA ARG A 103 -9.55 4.76 -4.55
C ARG A 103 -10.23 4.58 -5.89
N THR A 104 -9.45 4.63 -6.97
CA THR A 104 -9.98 4.44 -8.32
C THR A 104 -10.62 3.07 -8.49
N TRP A 105 -10.00 2.00 -7.96
CA TRP A 105 -10.59 0.67 -8.00
C TRP A 105 -11.87 0.57 -7.16
N GLY A 106 -11.88 1.13 -5.96
CA GLY A 106 -13.05 1.10 -5.08
C GLY A 106 -14.23 1.95 -5.57
N ALA A 107 -13.98 2.93 -6.45
CA ALA A 107 -15.00 3.79 -7.05
C ALA A 107 -15.63 3.20 -8.32
N ASN A 108 -14.88 2.36 -9.06
CA ASN A 108 -15.41 1.53 -10.15
C ASN A 108 -16.11 0.30 -9.57
#